data_AF-A0A5E3X8V4-F1
#
_entry.id   AF-A0A5E3X8V4-F1
#
_cell.length_a   1.000
_cell.length_b   1.000
_cell.length_c   1.000
_cell.angle_alpha   90.00
_cell.angle_beta   90.00
_cell.angle_gamma   90.00
#
_symmetry.space_group_name_H-M   'P 1'
#
loop_
_entity.id
_entity.type
_entity.pdbx_description
1 polymer ?
#
loop_
_entity_poly.entity_id
_entity_poly.type
_entity_poly.pdbx_seq_one_letter_code
_entity_poly.pdbx_strand_id
1 'polypeptide(L)'
;MASSMSLLRRSARVRLGPARRALHRSAAVRASAPQHGEEGMGPEGPGWSDPRPPWMYTSVSWAQWIICPAVAIYGVFFMDFGDREHAFMPARRWLQRQKAAFFTLSPEEQKYVEEFQQPKSSKVYRP
;
A
#
# COMPACT_ATOMS: atom_id res chain seq x y z
N MET A 1 42.61 46.79 25.56
CA MET A 1 42.47 47.88 24.56
C MET A 1 42.11 47.24 23.23
N ALA A 2 40.94 47.62 22.66
CA ALA A 2 40.50 47.50 21.24
C ALA A 2 40.57 46.12 20.54
N SER A 3 39.64 45.63 19.72
CA SER A 3 38.33 46.03 19.17
C SER A 3 37.79 44.74 18.50
N SER A 4 36.62 44.23 18.86
CA SER A 4 35.35 44.45 18.15
C SER A 4 35.46 44.53 16.63
N MET A 5 35.15 43.44 15.91
CA MET A 5 34.58 43.51 14.56
C MET A 5 33.58 42.37 14.34
N SER A 6 32.33 42.70 14.65
CA SER A 6 31.12 41.99 14.25
C SER A 6 30.88 42.16 12.74
N LEU A 7 30.93 41.08 11.98
CA LEU A 7 30.44 41.07 10.59
C LEU A 7 29.01 40.55 10.57
N LEU A 8 28.09 41.49 10.79
CA LEU A 8 26.68 41.42 10.45
C LEU A 8 26.56 41.17 8.92
N ARG A 9 26.26 39.94 8.50
CA ARG A 9 25.74 39.68 7.16
C ARG A 9 24.24 40.04 7.14
N ARG A 10 23.97 41.28 6.72
CA ARG A 10 22.64 41.79 6.38
C ARG A 10 22.18 41.27 5.02
N SER A 11 20.85 41.08 4.93
CA SER A 11 20.00 41.06 3.73
C SER A 11 20.05 39.78 2.87
N ALA A 12 18.93 39.18 2.46
CA ALA A 12 17.62 39.75 2.17
C ALA A 12 16.47 38.84 2.65
N ARG A 13 15.56 39.40 3.46
CA ARG A 13 14.23 38.83 3.64
C ARG A 13 13.44 39.13 2.38
N VAL A 14 13.22 38.11 1.54
CA VAL A 14 12.25 38.17 0.46
C VAL A 14 10.87 38.32 1.12
N ARG A 15 10.29 39.52 1.05
CA ARG A 15 8.90 39.77 1.41
C ARG A 15 8.02 39.11 0.35
N LEU A 16 7.59 37.88 0.62
CA LEU A 16 6.45 37.29 -0.07
C LEU A 16 5.21 38.07 0.37
N GLY A 17 4.78 39.03 -0.45
CA GLY A 17 3.49 39.68 -0.27
C GLY A 17 2.36 38.64 -0.39
N PRO A 18 1.24 38.79 0.35
CA PRO A 18 0.11 37.91 0.21
C PRO A 18 -0.55 38.21 -1.14
N ALA A 19 -0.32 37.35 -2.12
CA ALA A 19 -1.10 37.32 -3.35
C ALA A 19 -2.53 36.88 -3.00
N ARG A 20 -3.34 37.85 -2.55
CA ARG A 20 -4.80 37.77 -2.51
C ARG A 20 -5.31 37.73 -3.95
N ARG A 21 -5.12 36.58 -4.61
CA ARG A 21 -5.75 36.30 -5.89
C ARG A 21 -7.11 35.68 -5.57
N ALA A 22 -8.07 36.56 -5.36
CA ALA A 22 -9.48 36.26 -5.26
C ALA A 22 -9.93 35.57 -6.57
N LEU A 23 -9.88 34.25 -6.59
CA LEU A 23 -10.56 33.43 -7.57
C LEU A 23 -12.02 33.31 -7.13
N HIS A 24 -12.77 34.40 -7.33
CA HIS A 24 -14.21 34.32 -7.59
C HIS A 24 -14.44 33.63 -8.93
N ARG A 25 -14.07 32.35 -9.03
CA ARG A 25 -14.37 31.50 -10.17
C ARG A 25 -15.41 30.48 -9.74
N SER A 26 -16.65 30.94 -9.81
CA SER A 26 -17.80 30.12 -10.19
C SER A 26 -18.22 29.03 -9.20
N ALA A 27 -18.72 29.45 -8.04
CA ALA A 27 -19.68 28.66 -7.26
C ALA A 27 -21.01 28.41 -8.01
N ALA A 28 -21.19 29.00 -9.20
CA ALA A 28 -22.36 28.83 -10.07
C ALA A 28 -22.32 27.59 -10.99
N VAL A 29 -21.23 26.81 -11.00
CA VAL A 29 -21.14 25.55 -11.79
C VAL A 29 -21.59 24.32 -10.97
N ARG A 30 -21.94 24.51 -9.69
CA ARG A 30 -22.33 23.41 -8.78
C ARG A 30 -23.83 23.34 -8.50
N ALA A 31 -24.65 24.06 -9.28
CA ALA A 31 -26.11 24.08 -9.18
C ALA A 31 -26.84 23.35 -10.31
N SER A 32 -26.14 22.54 -11.11
CA SER A 32 -26.78 21.43 -11.82
C SER A 32 -26.81 20.23 -10.88
N ALA A 33 -27.96 20.02 -10.25
CA ALA A 33 -28.35 18.69 -9.81
C ALA A 33 -28.07 17.69 -10.96
N PRO A 34 -27.57 16.47 -10.70
CA PRO A 34 -27.52 15.46 -11.74
C PRO A 34 -28.97 15.17 -12.12
N GLN A 35 -29.42 15.71 -13.25
CA GLN A 35 -30.65 15.29 -13.88
C GLN A 35 -30.46 13.81 -14.20
N HIS A 36 -31.15 12.97 -13.44
CA HIS A 36 -31.31 11.55 -13.72
C HIS A 36 -32.22 11.46 -14.95
N GLY A 37 -31.65 11.72 -16.10
CA GLY A 37 -32.29 11.79 -17.40
C GLY A 37 -31.25 11.41 -18.43
N GLU A 38 -30.62 10.25 -18.23
CA GLU A 38 -29.82 9.62 -19.28
C GLU A 38 -30.79 9.06 -20.32
N GLU A 39 -31.31 9.92 -21.19
CA GLU A 39 -31.70 9.52 -22.54
C GLU A 39 -30.39 9.23 -23.30
N GLY A 40 -29.81 8.07 -22.98
CA GLY A 40 -28.53 7.63 -23.49
C GLY A 40 -28.64 7.27 -24.97
N MET A 41 -28.00 8.07 -25.83
CA MET A 41 -27.66 7.69 -27.20
C MET A 41 -26.51 6.66 -27.17
N GLY A 42 -26.78 5.47 -26.65
CA GLY A 42 -26.06 4.23 -26.99
C GLY A 42 -26.63 3.66 -28.30
N PRO A 43 -26.30 2.42 -28.72
CA PRO A 43 -26.95 1.76 -29.87
C PRO A 43 -28.46 1.48 -29.69
N GLU A 44 -29.08 2.17 -28.76
CA GLU A 44 -30.36 1.91 -28.18
C GLU A 44 -31.16 3.23 -28.17
N GLY A 45 -32.30 3.23 -28.87
CA GLY A 45 -33.20 4.37 -28.90
C GLY A 45 -33.84 4.68 -27.55
N PRO A 46 -34.67 5.75 -27.49
CA PRO A 46 -35.41 6.12 -26.28
C PRO A 46 -36.25 4.93 -25.79
N GLY A 47 -35.91 4.40 -24.61
CA GLY A 47 -36.61 3.26 -23.99
C GLY A 47 -35.78 1.99 -23.81
N TRP A 48 -34.51 1.95 -24.19
CA TRP A 48 -33.67 0.80 -23.87
C TRP A 48 -33.33 0.73 -22.38
N SER A 49 -33.73 -0.38 -21.76
CA SER A 49 -33.33 -0.74 -20.41
C SER A 49 -32.33 -1.89 -20.52
N ASP A 50 -31.23 -1.78 -19.78
CA ASP A 50 -30.20 -2.81 -19.77
C ASP A 50 -30.80 -4.15 -19.28
N PRO A 51 -30.69 -5.25 -20.06
CA PRO A 51 -31.28 -6.53 -19.70
C PRO A 51 -30.56 -7.25 -18.55
N ARG A 52 -29.44 -6.71 -18.06
CA ARG A 52 -28.61 -7.36 -17.05
C ARG A 52 -29.22 -7.21 -15.65
N PRO A 53 -29.30 -8.29 -14.86
CA PRO A 53 -29.80 -8.19 -13.51
C PRO A 53 -28.84 -7.33 -12.64
N PRO A 54 -29.35 -6.55 -11.67
CA PRO A 54 -28.55 -5.56 -10.94
C PRO A 54 -27.39 -6.17 -10.13
N TRP A 55 -27.49 -7.44 -9.73
CA TRP A 55 -26.42 -8.16 -9.04
C TRP A 55 -25.21 -8.44 -9.94
N MET A 56 -25.37 -8.44 -11.27
CA MET A 56 -24.27 -8.70 -12.19
C MET A 56 -23.19 -7.62 -12.10
N TYR A 57 -23.59 -6.35 -11.99
CA TYR A 57 -22.63 -5.24 -11.88
C TYR A 57 -21.84 -5.27 -10.57
N THR A 58 -22.48 -5.68 -9.48
CA THR A 58 -21.78 -5.81 -8.20
C THR A 58 -20.79 -6.97 -8.27
N SER A 59 -21.17 -8.12 -8.83
CA SER A 59 -20.26 -9.25 -9.04
C SER A 59 -19.07 -8.90 -9.93
N VAL A 60 -19.29 -8.21 -11.06
CA VAL A 60 -18.21 -7.77 -11.94
C VAL A 60 -17.28 -6.78 -11.23
N SER A 61 -17.85 -5.86 -10.44
CA SER A 61 -17.06 -4.94 -9.64
C SER A 61 -16.18 -5.69 -8.64
N TRP A 62 -16.73 -6.64 -7.89
CA TRP A 62 -15.97 -7.50 -6.98
C TRP A 62 -14.90 -8.31 -7.71
N ALA A 63 -15.23 -8.88 -8.87
CA ALA A 63 -14.28 -9.63 -9.68
C ALA A 63 -13.09 -8.76 -10.09
N GLN A 64 -13.31 -7.51 -10.52
CA GLN A 64 -12.24 -6.56 -10.82
C GLN A 64 -11.34 -6.32 -9.59
N TRP A 65 -11.96 -6.07 -8.43
CA TRP A 65 -11.26 -5.82 -7.16
C TRP A 65 -10.48 -7.01 -6.64
N ILE A 66 -10.82 -8.24 -7.05
CA ILE A 66 -10.11 -9.46 -6.65
C ILE A 66 -9.05 -9.84 -7.69
N ILE A 67 -9.42 -9.85 -8.98
CA ILE A 67 -8.57 -10.36 -10.07
C ILE A 67 -7.35 -9.46 -10.27
N CYS A 68 -7.54 -8.14 -10.32
CA CYS A 68 -6.42 -7.21 -10.53
C CYS A 68 -5.31 -7.35 -9.47
N PRO A 69 -5.59 -7.29 -8.15
CA PRO A 69 -4.55 -7.51 -7.15
C PRO A 69 -4.05 -8.95 -7.11
N ALA A 70 -4.90 -9.95 -7.38
CA ALA A 70 -4.46 -11.35 -7.44
C ALA A 70 -3.38 -11.56 -8.51
N VAL A 71 -3.55 -10.98 -9.70
CA VAL A 71 -2.55 -11.04 -10.77
C VAL A 71 -1.26 -10.36 -10.34
N ALA A 72 -1.33 -9.21 -9.68
CA ALA A 72 -0.14 -8.52 -9.16
C ALA A 72 0.61 -9.37 -8.12
N ILE A 73 -0.11 -9.97 -7.17
CA ILE A 73 0.47 -10.87 -6.15
C ILE A 73 1.09 -12.10 -6.80
N TYR A 74 0.39 -12.71 -7.76
CA TYR A 74 0.90 -13.84 -8.53
C TYR A 74 2.20 -13.48 -9.25
N GLY A 75 2.23 -12.33 -9.93
CA GLY A 75 3.42 -11.79 -10.58
C GLY A 75 4.59 -11.66 -9.60
N VAL A 76 4.39 -10.95 -8.49
CA VAL A 76 5.46 -10.68 -7.52
C VAL A 76 6.01 -11.96 -6.89
N PHE A 77 5.16 -12.90 -6.47
CA PHE A 77 5.59 -14.02 -5.62
C PHE A 77 5.71 -15.37 -6.31
N PHE A 78 4.93 -15.64 -7.36
CA PHE A 78 4.81 -16.97 -7.95
C PHE A 78 5.30 -17.05 -9.39
N MET A 79 5.20 -15.97 -10.16
CA MET A 79 5.64 -15.97 -11.56
C MET A 79 7.16 -16.13 -11.65
N ASP A 80 7.62 -17.09 -12.45
CA ASP A 80 9.05 -17.27 -12.69
C ASP A 80 9.51 -16.28 -13.76
N PHE A 81 10.43 -15.38 -13.40
CA PHE A 81 11.02 -14.42 -14.32
C PHE A 81 12.40 -14.87 -14.83
N GLY A 82 12.85 -16.08 -14.45
CA GLY A 82 14.13 -16.65 -14.84
C GLY A 82 15.29 -16.27 -13.92
N ASP A 83 16.51 -16.68 -14.30
CA ASP A 83 17.72 -16.67 -13.44
C ASP A 83 18.33 -15.29 -13.15
N ARG A 84 17.76 -14.21 -13.68
CA ARG A 84 18.30 -12.85 -13.45
C ARG A 84 17.76 -12.25 -12.15
N GLU A 85 18.44 -11.24 -11.62
CA GLU A 85 17.94 -10.51 -10.45
C GLU A 85 16.72 -9.65 -10.85
N HIS A 86 15.57 -9.92 -10.22
CA HIS A 86 14.31 -9.23 -10.50
C HIS A 86 13.95 -8.24 -9.39
N ALA A 87 13.23 -7.17 -9.76
CA ALA A 87 12.78 -6.13 -8.82
C ALA A 87 11.97 -6.67 -7.63
N PHE A 88 11.39 -7.87 -7.77
CA PHE A 88 10.57 -8.53 -6.75
C PHE A 88 11.36 -9.48 -5.82
N MET A 89 12.66 -9.69 -6.05
CA MET A 89 13.52 -10.52 -5.20
C MET A 89 13.58 -10.07 -3.73
N PRO A 90 13.68 -8.76 -3.43
CA PRO A 90 13.63 -8.29 -2.03
C PRO A 90 12.32 -8.64 -1.33
N ALA A 91 11.19 -8.53 -2.04
CA ALA A 91 9.87 -8.88 -1.50
C ALA A 91 9.76 -10.39 -1.22
N ARG A 92 10.26 -11.24 -2.14
CA ARG A 92 10.32 -12.69 -1.92
C ARG A 92 11.19 -13.06 -0.73
N ARG A 93 12.37 -12.46 -0.59
CA ARG A 93 13.27 -12.68 0.56
C ARG A 93 12.62 -12.26 1.88
N TRP A 94 11.91 -11.12 1.90
CA TRP A 94 11.14 -10.71 3.06
C TRP A 94 10.06 -11.75 3.41
N LEU A 95 9.27 -12.20 2.44
CA LEU A 95 8.23 -13.21 2.68
C LEU A 95 8.82 -14.52 3.21
N GLN A 96 9.96 -14.98 2.67
CA GLN A 96 10.62 -16.18 3.18
C GLN A 96 11.10 -16.02 4.63
N ARG A 97 11.59 -14.84 5.01
CA ARG A 97 11.92 -14.54 6.42
C ARG A 97 10.68 -14.56 7.31
N GLN A 98 9.56 -14.02 6.85
CA GLN A 98 8.30 -14.07 7.60
C GLN A 98 7.84 -15.52 7.77
N LYS A 99 7.80 -16.30 6.67
CA LYS A 99 7.46 -17.73 6.73
C LYS A 99 8.37 -18.49 7.68
N ALA A 100 9.68 -18.27 7.61
CA ALA A 100 10.63 -18.88 8.54
C ALA A 100 10.29 -18.50 9.97
N ALA A 101 10.12 -17.21 10.28
CA ALA A 101 9.76 -16.75 11.63
C ALA A 101 8.44 -17.34 12.15
N PHE A 102 7.45 -17.59 11.28
CA PHE A 102 6.19 -18.23 11.66
C PHE A 102 6.31 -19.74 11.90
N PHE A 103 7.18 -20.43 11.14
CA PHE A 103 7.35 -21.88 11.24
C PHE A 103 8.52 -22.29 12.13
N THR A 104 9.34 -21.35 12.61
CA THR A 104 10.36 -21.56 13.64
C THR A 104 9.85 -21.08 14.98
N LEU A 105 10.19 -21.80 16.06
CA LEU A 105 9.96 -21.33 17.42
C LEU A 105 10.51 -19.91 17.57
N SER A 106 9.70 -19.02 18.16
CA SER A 106 10.16 -17.69 18.54
C SER A 106 11.37 -17.83 19.49
N PRO A 107 12.26 -16.83 19.58
CA PRO A 107 13.44 -16.90 20.44
C PRO A 107 13.10 -17.17 21.92
N GLU A 108 11.88 -16.85 22.35
CA GLU A 108 11.37 -17.14 23.69
C GLU A 108 10.93 -18.60 23.80
N GLU A 109 10.22 -19.13 22.80
CA GLU A 109 9.83 -20.54 22.73
C GLU A 109 11.04 -21.49 22.57
N GLN A 110 12.08 -21.06 21.87
CA GLN A 110 13.34 -21.79 21.78
C GLN A 110 13.99 -21.99 23.16
N LYS A 111 13.96 -20.97 24.04
CA LYS A 111 14.52 -21.08 25.40
C LYS A 111 13.76 -22.11 26.24
N TYR A 112 12.44 -22.14 26.13
CA TYR A 112 11.64 -23.14 26.84
C TYR A 112 11.94 -24.55 26.32
N VAL A 113 12.02 -24.73 24.99
CA VAL A 113 12.38 -26.03 24.42
C VAL A 113 13.79 -26.43 24.87
N GLU A 114 14.78 -25.54 24.86
CA GLU A 114 16.13 -25.83 25.36
C GLU A 114 16.15 -26.20 26.85
N GLU A 115 15.35 -25.52 27.69
CA GLU A 115 15.22 -25.80 29.12
C GLU A 115 14.56 -27.17 29.39
N PHE A 116 13.55 -27.55 28.61
CA PHE A 116 12.91 -28.88 28.69
C PHE A 116 13.73 -29.99 28.02
N GLN A 117 14.54 -29.65 27.01
CA GLN A 117 15.35 -30.57 26.24
C GLN A 117 16.73 -30.78 26.83
N GLN A 118 17.15 -29.98 27.82
CA GLN A 118 18.20 -30.40 28.75
C GLN A 118 17.74 -31.72 29.37
N PRO A 119 18.30 -32.88 28.97
CA PRO A 119 17.98 -34.09 29.68
C PRO A 119 18.41 -33.85 31.12
N LYS A 120 17.59 -34.29 32.08
CA LYS A 120 18.09 -34.65 33.41
C LYS A 120 19.35 -35.47 33.16
N SER A 121 20.51 -34.81 33.18
CA SER A 121 21.81 -35.40 32.88
C SER A 121 21.90 -36.58 33.83
N SER A 122 21.65 -37.76 33.28
CA SER A 122 21.61 -39.00 34.03
C SER A 122 22.90 -39.02 34.81
N LYS A 123 22.81 -38.99 36.15
CA LYS A 123 23.97 -39.16 37.01
C LYS A 123 24.66 -40.43 36.54
N VAL A 124 25.77 -40.25 35.84
CA VAL A 124 26.63 -41.34 35.40
C VAL A 124 27.14 -41.96 36.69
N TYR A 125 26.58 -43.10 37.09
CA TYR A 125 27.12 -43.85 38.21
C TYR A 125 28.42 -44.48 37.70
N ARG A 126 29.55 -43.94 38.17
CA ARG A 126 30.86 -44.53 37.96
C ARG A 126 30.99 -45.70 38.95
N PRO A 127 31.38 -46.90 38.51
CA PRO A 127 31.46 -48.09 39.36
C PRO A 127 32.48 -47.91 40.49
#